data_AF-A0A6L6Y060-F1
#
_entry.id   AF-A0A6L6Y060-F1
#
_cell.length_a   1.000
_cell.length_b   1.000
_cell.length_c   1.000
_cell.angle_alpha   90.00
_cell.angle_beta   90.00
_cell.angle_gamma   90.00
#
_symmetry.space_group_name_H-M   'P 1'
#
loop_
_entity.id
_entity.type
_entity.pdbx_description
1 polymer ?
#
loop_
_entity_poly.entity_id
_entity_poly.type
_entity_poly.pdbx_seq_one_letter_code
_entity_poly.pdbx_strand_id
1 'polypeptide(L)'
;MHLGLGLVVVVALAWAIAARAARSRGARAVALGAERRLQHLRARREVATRLDVETILRTHPLPEATVHRVTGTLADRRISWPVAWRWADRFGSDKLVLAVDADVAEARLRRHLDAGTTPDWDAMTLFAGLNRGPLMPMAEVLDPGAAPEPSASSFDAADWEVLPEPGTTVPEVDLSQFGHRPPVYDPGLPVTRTSTPPPGGRPLLADELDPEHPTTPGGDNDWPQVA
;
A
#
# COMPACT_ATOMS: atom_id res chain seq x y z
N MET A 1 58.25 18.35 35.22
CA MET A 1 57.29 17.55 34.42
C MET A 1 55.82 17.93 34.67
N HIS A 2 55.42 18.40 35.85
CA HIS A 2 54.01 18.75 36.12
C HIS A 2 53.45 19.95 35.33
N LEU A 3 54.27 20.96 35.00
CA LEU A 3 53.84 22.11 34.21
C LEU A 3 53.45 21.74 32.76
N GLY A 4 54.18 20.82 32.12
CA GLY A 4 53.86 20.36 30.77
C GLY A 4 52.55 19.56 30.73
N LEU A 5 52.31 18.74 31.75
CA LEU A 5 51.07 17.95 31.85
C LEU A 5 49.85 18.86 32.09
N GLY A 6 50.00 19.91 32.89
CA GLY A 6 48.95 20.93 33.08
C GLY A 6 48.55 21.65 31.79
N LEU A 7 49.54 22.05 30.96
CA LEU A 7 49.27 22.71 29.68
C LEU A 7 48.49 21.81 28.72
N VAL A 8 48.90 20.54 28.62
CA VAL A 8 48.23 19.56 27.73
C VAL A 8 46.77 19.36 28.14
N VAL A 9 46.48 19.25 29.43
CA VAL A 9 45.11 19.09 29.94
C VAL A 9 44.24 20.32 29.61
N VAL A 10 44.76 21.53 29.78
CA VAL A 10 44.02 22.77 29.47
C VAL A 10 43.72 22.88 27.97
N VAL A 11 44.70 22.57 27.12
CA VAL A 11 44.50 22.58 25.65
C VAL A 11 43.46 21.54 25.23
N ALA A 12 43.54 20.32 25.78
CA ALA A 12 42.58 19.26 25.49
C ALA A 12 41.15 19.64 25.94
N LEU A 13 41.01 20.26 27.11
CA LEU A 13 39.73 20.74 27.63
C LEU A 13 39.14 21.85 26.73
N ALA A 14 39.97 22.83 26.35
CA ALA A 14 39.55 23.90 25.44
C ALA A 14 39.08 23.34 24.09
N TRP A 15 39.78 22.32 23.56
CA TRP A 15 39.40 21.66 22.31
C TRP A 15 38.09 20.88 22.43
N ALA A 16 37.88 20.14 23.53
CA ALA A 16 36.64 19.42 23.78
C ALA A 16 35.42 20.37 23.89
N ILE A 17 35.60 21.52 24.53
CA ILE A 17 34.56 22.55 24.63
C ILE A 17 34.26 23.16 23.26
N ALA A 18 35.30 23.51 22.49
CA ALA A 18 35.14 24.05 21.14
C ALA A 18 34.44 23.05 20.20
N ALA A 19 34.83 21.77 20.24
CA ALA A 19 34.20 20.71 19.45
C ALA A 19 32.72 20.50 19.83
N ARG A 20 32.38 20.54 21.12
CA ARG A 20 31.00 20.44 21.60
C ARG A 20 30.15 21.65 21.19
N ALA A 21 30.71 22.86 21.23
CA ALA A 21 30.05 24.08 20.80
C ALA A 21 29.83 24.14 19.27
N ALA A 22 30.78 23.62 18.48
CA ALA A 22 30.62 23.51 17.03
C ALA A 22 29.50 22.52 16.67
N ARG A 23 29.41 21.38 17.38
CA ARG A 23 28.40 20.35 17.14
C ARG A 23 26.97 20.83 17.43
N SER A 24 26.78 21.68 18.45
CA SER A 24 25.45 22.22 18.80
C SER A 24 24.93 23.25 17.78
N ARG A 25 25.83 24.03 17.15
CA ARG A 25 25.46 24.96 16.07
C ARG A 25 24.97 24.21 14.83
N GLY A 26 25.65 23.11 14.48
CA GLY A 26 25.21 22.23 13.38
C GLY A 26 23.83 21.64 13.65
N ALA A 27 23.61 21.08 14.84
CA ALA A 27 22.32 20.49 15.21
C ALA A 27 21.15 21.50 15.15
N ARG A 28 21.37 22.74 15.64
CA ARG A 28 20.35 23.81 15.56
C ARG A 28 20.07 24.25 14.12
N ALA A 29 21.11 24.42 13.30
CA ALA A 29 20.94 24.79 11.90
C ALA A 29 20.16 23.72 11.12
N VAL A 30 20.45 22.43 11.39
CA VAL A 30 19.73 21.29 10.81
C VAL A 30 18.27 21.28 11.27
N ALA A 31 18.00 21.49 12.56
CA ALA A 31 16.64 21.55 13.09
C ALA A 31 15.81 22.66 12.45
N LEU A 32 16.38 23.87 12.32
CA LEU A 32 15.73 24.99 11.63
C LEU A 32 15.49 24.70 10.15
N GLY A 33 16.44 24.01 9.49
CA GLY A 33 16.28 23.58 8.10
C GLY A 33 15.13 22.58 7.93
N ALA A 34 15.03 21.60 8.82
CA ALA A 34 13.94 20.62 8.83
C ALA A 34 12.58 21.30 9.07
N GLU A 35 12.51 22.26 10.00
CA GLU A 35 11.28 23.01 10.26
C GLU A 35 10.84 23.85 9.05
N ARG A 36 11.78 24.55 8.40
CA ARG A 36 11.49 25.29 7.15
C ARG A 36 11.01 24.36 6.04
N ARG A 37 11.60 23.17 5.92
CA ARG A 37 11.17 22.16 4.94
C ARG A 37 9.75 21.69 5.24
N LEU A 38 9.41 21.41 6.50
CA LEU A 38 8.05 21.04 6.91
C LEU A 38 7.04 22.16 6.61
N GLN A 39 7.38 23.42 6.92
CA GLN A 39 6.54 24.56 6.58
C GLN A 39 6.32 24.69 5.07
N HIS A 40 7.38 24.49 4.27
CA HIS A 40 7.29 24.48 2.82
C HIS A 40 6.38 23.36 2.29
N LEU A 41 6.50 22.14 2.82
CA LEU A 41 5.65 21.01 2.43
C LEU A 41 4.19 21.22 2.81
N ARG A 42 3.91 21.87 3.95
CA ARG A 42 2.53 22.23 4.31
C ARG A 42 1.90 23.18 3.31
N ALA A 43 2.69 24.11 2.75
CA ALA A 43 2.26 25.02 1.69
C ALA A 43 2.19 24.36 0.30
N ARG A 44 3.08 23.40 0.02
CA ARG A 44 3.23 22.70 -1.27
C ARG A 44 3.36 21.19 -1.07
N ARG A 45 2.22 20.54 -0.87
CA ARG A 45 2.15 19.13 -0.45
C ARG A 45 2.51 18.16 -1.59
N GLU A 46 2.32 18.61 -2.82
CA GLU A 46 2.61 17.91 -4.07
C GLU A 46 4.10 17.65 -4.32
N VAL A 47 5.00 18.35 -3.62
CA VAL A 47 6.46 18.26 -3.79
C VAL A 47 7.11 17.34 -2.74
N ALA A 48 6.31 16.60 -1.97
CA ALA A 48 6.84 15.69 -0.97
C ALA A 48 7.60 14.54 -1.61
N THR A 49 8.78 14.25 -1.07
CA THR A 49 9.67 13.19 -1.53
C THR A 49 9.65 12.01 -0.57
N ARG A 50 10.27 10.90 -0.96
CA ARG A 50 10.49 9.74 -0.09
C ARG A 50 11.16 10.11 1.25
N LEU A 51 12.19 10.96 1.20
CA LEU A 51 12.93 11.38 2.40
C LEU A 51 12.04 12.16 3.38
N ASP A 52 11.10 12.94 2.86
CA ASP A 52 10.15 13.69 3.69
C ASP A 52 9.19 12.73 4.41
N VAL A 53 8.77 11.64 3.75
CA VAL A 53 7.96 10.56 4.35
C VAL A 53 8.76 9.78 5.41
N GLU A 54 10.03 9.45 5.14
CA GLU A 54 10.91 8.81 6.13
C GLU A 54 11.09 9.71 7.37
N THR A 55 11.27 11.00 7.16
CA THR A 55 11.45 11.98 8.24
C THR A 55 10.22 12.09 9.13
N ILE A 56 9.01 12.17 8.55
CA ILE A 56 7.77 12.23 9.34
C ILE A 56 7.47 10.92 10.07
N LEU A 57 7.79 9.77 9.47
CA LEU A 57 7.69 8.47 10.13
C LEU A 57 8.64 8.38 11.35
N ARG A 58 9.90 8.82 11.20
CA ARG A 58 10.90 8.84 12.28
C ARG A 58 10.63 9.87 13.38
N THR A 59 9.75 10.84 13.13
CA THR A 59 9.32 11.79 14.18
C THR A 59 8.50 11.09 15.26
N HIS A 60 7.88 9.94 14.93
CA HIS A 60 7.18 9.09 15.88
C HIS A 60 8.12 7.95 16.35
N PRO A 61 7.94 7.40 17.57
CA PRO A 61 8.78 6.33 18.12
C PRO A 61 8.49 4.97 17.43
N LEU A 62 8.61 4.92 16.11
CA LEU A 62 8.47 3.71 15.31
C LEU A 62 9.84 3.02 15.18
N PRO A 63 9.90 1.68 15.26
CA PRO A 63 11.14 0.95 14.97
C PRO A 63 11.62 1.20 13.55
N GLU A 64 12.94 1.31 13.34
CA GLU A 64 13.53 1.58 12.02
C GLU A 64 13.14 0.52 10.97
N ALA A 65 13.01 -0.75 11.40
CA ALA A 65 12.52 -1.83 10.55
C ALA A 65 11.08 -1.56 10.03
N THR A 66 10.23 -0.92 10.84
CA THR A 66 8.87 -0.54 10.42
C THR A 66 8.92 0.59 9.39
N VAL A 67 9.79 1.58 9.58
CA VAL A 67 9.98 2.68 8.62
C VAL A 67 10.44 2.14 7.27
N HIS A 68 11.45 1.26 7.25
CA HIS A 68 11.92 0.60 6.03
C HIS A 68 10.84 -0.26 5.37
N ARG A 69 10.11 -1.07 6.14
CA ARG A 69 9.01 -1.88 5.61
C ARG A 69 7.93 -1.02 4.95
N VAL A 70 7.47 0.02 5.65
CA VAL A 70 6.41 0.92 5.16
C VAL A 70 6.86 1.64 3.90
N THR A 71 8.07 2.21 3.89
CA THR A 71 8.58 2.91 2.70
C THR A 71 8.84 1.99 1.52
N GLY A 72 9.31 0.76 1.76
CA GLY A 72 9.40 -0.27 0.72
C GLY A 72 8.03 -0.61 0.14
N THR A 73 7.05 -0.90 1.01
CA THR A 73 5.68 -1.25 0.59
C THR A 73 5.00 -0.12 -0.19
N LEU A 74 5.20 1.14 0.22
CA LEU A 74 4.71 2.31 -0.52
C LEU A 74 5.31 2.37 -1.93
N ALA A 75 6.61 2.10 -2.08
CA ALA A 75 7.27 2.06 -3.38
C ALA A 75 6.78 0.90 -4.25
N ASP A 76 6.69 -0.30 -3.68
CA ASP A 76 6.27 -1.52 -4.39
C ASP A 76 4.83 -1.38 -4.92
N ARG A 77 3.94 -0.79 -4.10
CA ARG A 77 2.54 -0.52 -4.48
C ARG A 77 2.36 0.77 -5.29
N ARG A 78 3.46 1.46 -5.62
CA ARG A 78 3.48 2.72 -6.37
C ARG A 78 2.59 3.81 -5.75
N ILE A 79 2.45 3.82 -4.43
CA ILE A 79 1.72 4.88 -3.73
C ILE A 79 2.57 6.15 -3.78
N SER A 80 2.03 7.22 -4.34
CA SER A 80 2.79 8.46 -4.47
C SER A 80 3.21 9.06 -3.12
N TRP A 81 4.45 9.54 -3.04
CA TRP A 81 5.01 10.17 -1.83
C TRP A 81 4.19 11.37 -1.33
N PRO A 82 3.65 12.25 -2.20
CA PRO A 82 2.73 13.31 -1.78
C PRO A 82 1.49 12.80 -1.04
N VAL A 83 0.91 11.69 -1.48
CA VAL A 83 -0.28 11.11 -0.83
C VAL A 83 0.09 10.52 0.53
N ALA A 84 1.18 9.75 0.60
CA ALA A 84 1.65 9.19 1.87
C ALA A 84 1.99 10.29 2.88
N TRP A 85 2.68 11.35 2.45
CA TRP A 85 3.01 12.49 3.31
C TRP A 85 1.75 13.22 3.79
N ARG A 86 0.80 13.52 2.89
CA ARG A 86 -0.50 14.13 3.24
C ARG A 86 -1.27 13.29 4.27
N TRP A 87 -1.23 11.97 4.12
CA TRP A 87 -1.87 11.05 5.05
C TRP A 87 -1.23 11.11 6.44
N ALA A 88 0.10 11.03 6.51
CA ALA A 88 0.84 11.11 7.78
C ALA A 88 0.68 12.49 8.46
N ASP A 89 0.72 13.60 7.72
CA ASP A 89 0.53 14.95 8.25
C ASP A 89 -0.90 15.14 8.81
N ARG A 90 -1.92 14.57 8.15
CA ARG A 90 -3.32 14.71 8.56
C ARG A 90 -3.74 13.76 9.69
N PHE A 91 -3.39 12.49 9.58
CA PHE A 91 -3.91 11.43 10.46
C PHE A 91 -2.86 10.87 11.43
N GLY A 92 -1.58 11.17 11.23
CA GLY A 92 -0.48 10.62 12.02
C GLY A 92 0.28 9.50 11.30
N SER A 93 1.53 9.30 11.71
CA SER A 93 2.42 8.27 11.14
C SER A 93 1.93 6.85 11.47
N ASP A 94 1.31 6.65 12.64
CA ASP A 94 0.69 5.38 13.05
C ASP A 94 -0.44 4.98 12.10
N LYS A 95 -1.28 5.94 11.68
CA LYS A 95 -2.37 5.70 10.73
C LYS A 95 -1.88 5.48 9.31
N LEU A 96 -0.71 6.01 8.94
CA LEU A 96 -0.07 5.64 7.67
C LEU A 96 0.42 4.19 7.71
N VAL A 97 1.10 3.78 8.78
CA VAL A 97 1.53 2.38 8.97
C VAL A 97 0.32 1.44 8.90
N LEU A 98 -0.75 1.78 9.62
CA LEU A 98 -2.00 1.03 9.61
C LEU A 98 -2.60 0.92 8.20
N ALA A 99 -2.62 2.02 7.43
CA ALA A 99 -3.15 2.03 6.07
C ALA A 99 -2.34 1.16 5.10
N VAL A 100 -1.02 1.18 5.24
CA VAL A 100 -0.13 0.35 4.43
C VAL A 100 -0.28 -1.13 4.79
N ASP A 101 -0.33 -1.45 6.09
CA ASP A 101 -0.53 -2.83 6.56
C ASP A 101 -1.93 -3.35 6.18
N ALA A 102 -2.97 -2.50 6.19
CA ALA A 102 -4.31 -2.83 5.75
C ALA A 102 -4.48 -2.91 4.22
N ASP A 103 -3.39 -2.76 3.45
CA ASP A 103 -3.38 -2.76 1.99
C ASP A 103 -4.38 -1.79 1.34
N VAL A 104 -4.41 -0.56 1.85
CA VAL A 104 -5.28 0.46 1.29
C VAL A 104 -4.66 1.04 0.02
N ALA A 105 -5.34 0.83 -1.11
CA ALA A 105 -4.95 1.38 -2.41
C ALA A 105 -4.89 2.92 -2.41
N GLU A 106 -3.97 3.49 -3.19
CA GLU A 106 -3.76 4.95 -3.27
C GLU A 106 -5.04 5.73 -3.61
N ALA A 107 -5.86 5.21 -4.54
CA ALA A 107 -7.10 5.86 -4.94
C ALA A 107 -8.07 6.06 -3.76
N ARG A 108 -8.10 5.10 -2.82
CA ARG A 108 -8.92 5.20 -1.60
C ARG A 108 -8.31 6.18 -0.60
N LEU A 109 -6.99 6.20 -0.45
CA LEU A 109 -6.31 7.20 0.39
C LEU A 109 -6.60 8.62 -0.10
N ARG A 110 -6.45 8.86 -1.42
CA ARG A 110 -6.77 10.15 -2.06
C ARG A 110 -8.23 10.54 -1.83
N ARG A 111 -9.17 9.62 -2.04
CA ARG A 111 -10.60 9.85 -1.80
C ARG A 111 -10.87 10.35 -0.39
N HIS A 112 -10.30 9.71 0.63
CA HIS A 112 -10.49 10.15 2.02
C HIS A 112 -9.81 11.51 2.31
N LEU A 113 -8.63 11.75 1.74
CA LEU A 113 -7.94 13.03 1.87
C LEU A 113 -8.70 14.20 1.24
N ASP A 114 -9.27 13.98 0.06
CA ASP A 114 -9.96 15.00 -0.73
C ASP A 114 -11.39 15.22 -0.23
N ALA A 115 -12.10 14.16 0.18
CA ALA A 115 -13.40 14.27 0.84
C ALA A 115 -13.31 14.78 2.30
N GLY A 116 -12.11 14.75 2.88
CA GLY A 116 -11.88 15.14 4.27
C GLY A 116 -12.52 14.23 5.31
N THR A 117 -12.93 13.02 4.90
CA THR A 117 -13.56 12.01 5.76
C THR A 117 -12.53 11.26 6.59
N THR A 118 -12.91 10.88 7.81
CA THR A 118 -12.12 9.96 8.62
C THR A 118 -12.34 8.52 8.13
N PRO A 119 -11.27 7.76 7.82
CA PRO A 119 -11.37 6.33 7.54
C PRO A 119 -11.91 5.54 8.74
N ASP A 120 -12.53 4.40 8.47
CA ASP A 120 -12.92 3.44 9.51
C ASP A 120 -11.67 2.72 10.05
N TRP A 121 -11.17 3.19 11.19
CA TRP A 121 -9.95 2.66 11.80
C TRP A 121 -10.10 1.24 12.32
N ASP A 122 -11.30 0.84 12.73
CA ASP A 122 -11.55 -0.49 13.26
C ASP A 122 -11.51 -1.51 12.13
N ALA A 123 -12.16 -1.20 11.00
CA ALA A 123 -12.05 -2.00 9.79
C ALA A 123 -10.60 -2.10 9.30
N MET A 124 -9.86 -0.98 9.26
CA MET A 124 -8.45 -0.99 8.85
C MET A 124 -7.58 -1.82 9.80
N THR A 125 -7.87 -1.82 11.10
CA THR A 125 -7.15 -2.66 12.09
C THR A 125 -7.40 -4.14 11.84
N LEU A 126 -8.64 -4.52 11.54
CA LEU A 126 -8.95 -5.90 11.14
C LEU A 126 -8.19 -6.31 9.88
N PHE A 127 -8.24 -5.50 8.82
CA PHE A 127 -7.52 -5.81 7.57
C PHE A 127 -6.00 -5.84 7.74
N ALA A 128 -5.43 -4.93 8.55
CA ALA A 128 -4.01 -4.97 8.88
C ALA A 128 -3.63 -6.25 9.63
N GLY A 129 -4.50 -6.73 10.52
CA GLY A 129 -4.32 -8.02 11.20
C GLY A 129 -4.32 -9.20 10.23
N LEU A 130 -5.26 -9.22 9.28
CA LEU A 130 -5.37 -10.27 8.27
C LEU A 130 -4.17 -10.28 7.30
N ASN A 131 -3.73 -9.10 6.85
CA ASN A 131 -2.64 -8.97 5.86
C ASN A 131 -1.25 -9.21 6.43
N ARG A 132 -1.05 -9.02 7.74
CA ARG A 132 0.22 -9.39 8.38
C ARG A 132 0.44 -10.91 8.40
N GLY A 133 -0.56 -11.68 7.99
CA GLY A 133 -0.53 -13.14 7.94
C GLY A 133 -0.47 -13.75 9.34
N PRO A 134 -0.76 -15.05 9.47
CA PRO A 134 -0.34 -15.77 10.65
C PRO A 134 1.19 -15.67 10.75
N LEU A 135 1.70 -15.14 11.87
CA LEU A 135 3.09 -15.42 12.29
C LEU A 135 3.30 -16.92 12.58
N MET A 136 2.22 -17.71 12.58
CA MET A 136 2.27 -19.15 12.64
C MET A 136 2.97 -19.66 11.37
N PRO A 137 4.09 -20.38 11.50
CA PRO A 137 4.64 -21.12 10.39
C PRO A 137 3.54 -22.08 9.91
N MET A 138 3.07 -21.91 8.68
CA MET A 138 2.14 -22.83 8.02
C MET A 138 2.64 -24.29 8.02
N ALA A 139 3.92 -24.51 8.36
CA ALA A 139 4.52 -25.81 8.56
C ALA A 139 4.06 -26.54 9.85
N GLU A 140 3.47 -25.86 10.83
CA GLU A 140 3.10 -26.48 12.13
C GLU A 140 1.59 -26.75 12.29
N VAL A 141 0.75 -26.17 11.42
CA VAL A 141 -0.72 -26.28 11.51
C VAL A 141 -1.28 -27.45 10.68
N LEU A 142 -0.51 -27.97 9.74
CA LEU A 142 -0.86 -29.18 9.00
C LEU A 142 0.17 -30.24 9.37
N ASP A 143 -0.11 -31.01 10.42
CA ASP A 143 0.46 -32.36 10.53
C ASP A 143 -0.24 -33.21 9.46
N PRO A 144 0.42 -33.54 8.33
CA PRO A 144 -0.20 -34.38 7.29
C PRO A 144 -0.51 -35.80 7.79
N GLY A 145 -0.07 -36.17 9.00
CA GLY A 145 -0.45 -37.40 9.69
C GLY A 145 -1.70 -37.29 10.56
N ALA A 146 -2.14 -36.08 10.91
CA ALA A 146 -3.38 -35.83 11.64
C ALA A 146 -4.53 -35.56 10.65
N ALA A 147 -4.70 -36.43 9.65
CA ALA A 147 -5.93 -36.44 8.88
C ALA A 147 -7.08 -36.73 9.86
N PRO A 148 -8.10 -35.87 9.98
CA PRO A 148 -9.31 -36.25 10.70
C PRO A 148 -9.84 -37.51 10.03
N GLU A 149 -10.00 -38.58 10.81
CA GLU A 149 -10.65 -39.81 10.38
C GLU A 149 -11.94 -39.44 9.63
N PRO A 150 -12.11 -39.86 8.37
CA PRO A 150 -13.27 -39.46 7.54
C PRO A 150 -14.62 -39.93 8.11
N SER A 151 -14.60 -40.68 9.22
CA SER A 151 -15.75 -41.15 9.97
C SER A 151 -16.28 -40.16 11.01
N ALA A 152 -15.54 -39.11 11.39
CA ALA A 152 -15.94 -38.17 12.44
C ALA A 152 -16.59 -36.87 11.89
N SER A 153 -16.56 -36.65 10.58
CA SER A 153 -17.25 -35.55 9.90
C SER A 153 -18.11 -36.10 8.77
N SER A 154 -19.09 -36.95 9.12
CA SER A 154 -20.29 -37.04 8.29
C SER A 154 -21.00 -35.70 8.40
N PHE A 155 -20.65 -34.78 7.51
CA PHE A 155 -21.46 -33.61 7.25
C PHE A 155 -22.80 -34.14 6.72
N ASP A 156 -23.80 -34.19 7.60
CA ASP A 156 -25.13 -34.67 7.23
C ASP A 156 -25.76 -33.61 6.33
N ALA A 157 -25.79 -33.89 5.03
CA ALA A 157 -26.44 -33.01 4.06
C ALA A 157 -27.93 -32.79 4.39
N ALA A 158 -28.55 -33.67 5.20
CA ALA A 158 -29.91 -33.50 5.69
C ALA A 158 -30.04 -32.31 6.67
N ASP A 159 -28.96 -31.88 7.33
CA ASP A 159 -28.98 -30.73 8.25
C ASP A 159 -29.08 -29.38 7.50
N TRP A 160 -28.79 -29.37 6.19
CA TRP A 160 -29.07 -28.24 5.29
C TRP A 160 -30.47 -28.28 4.67
N GLU A 161 -31.13 -29.44 4.72
CA GLU A 161 -32.53 -29.60 4.33
C GLU A 161 -33.48 -29.28 5.49
N VAL A 162 -33.19 -28.21 6.24
CA VAL A 162 -34.26 -27.52 6.99
C VAL A 162 -35.18 -26.88 5.95
N LEU A 163 -36.03 -27.71 5.33
CA LEU A 163 -37.22 -27.22 4.67
C LEU A 163 -38.00 -26.44 5.73
N PRO A 164 -38.41 -25.19 5.46
CA PRO A 164 -39.26 -24.46 6.37
C PRO A 164 -40.48 -25.34 6.66
N GLU A 165 -40.79 -25.53 7.96
CA GLU A 165 -41.91 -26.37 8.35
C GLU A 165 -43.17 -25.98 7.57
N PRO A 166 -43.94 -26.95 7.04
CA PRO A 166 -45.15 -26.68 6.28
C PRO A 166 -46.17 -25.96 7.19
N GLY A 167 -46.18 -24.64 7.12
CA GLY A 167 -46.92 -23.76 8.04
C GLY A 167 -46.23 -22.44 8.33
N THR A 168 -44.93 -22.32 8.06
CA THR A 168 -44.23 -21.02 8.12
C THR A 168 -44.66 -20.19 6.90
N THR A 169 -45.70 -19.38 7.07
CA THR A 169 -46.04 -18.33 6.11
C THR A 169 -44.88 -17.33 6.07
N VAL A 170 -44.00 -17.49 5.09
CA VAL A 170 -43.04 -16.44 4.75
C VAL A 170 -43.89 -15.19 4.45
N PRO A 171 -43.72 -14.07 5.19
CA PRO A 171 -44.48 -12.88 4.89
C PRO A 171 -44.21 -12.53 3.43
N GLU A 172 -45.26 -12.42 2.64
CA GLU A 172 -45.18 -12.03 1.24
C GLU A 172 -44.51 -10.64 1.22
N VAL A 173 -43.21 -10.62 0.93
CA VAL A 173 -42.44 -9.39 0.87
C VAL A 173 -42.96 -8.67 -0.36
N ASP A 174 -43.77 -7.64 -0.15
CA ASP A 174 -44.26 -6.80 -1.21
C ASP A 174 -43.07 -6.11 -1.91
N LEU A 175 -42.74 -6.62 -3.09
CA LEU A 175 -41.66 -6.10 -3.93
C LEU A 175 -42.09 -4.84 -4.70
N SER A 176 -43.37 -4.46 -4.66
CA SER A 176 -43.87 -3.26 -5.35
C SER A 176 -43.27 -1.97 -4.79
N GLN A 177 -42.86 -1.97 -3.52
CA GLN A 177 -42.11 -0.87 -2.91
C GLN A 177 -40.76 -0.58 -3.60
N PHE A 178 -40.20 -1.54 -4.34
CA PHE A 178 -38.97 -1.37 -5.12
C PHE A 178 -39.23 -0.94 -6.57
N GLY A 179 -40.48 -0.98 -7.05
CA GLY A 179 -40.84 -0.67 -8.43
C GLY A 179 -40.67 0.80 -8.83
N HIS A 180 -40.60 1.73 -7.87
CA HIS A 180 -40.41 3.16 -8.13
C HIS A 180 -38.97 3.64 -7.94
N ARG A 181 -38.01 2.74 -7.70
CA ARG A 181 -36.61 3.16 -7.70
C ARG A 181 -36.18 3.38 -9.16
N PRO A 182 -35.59 4.55 -9.49
CA PRO A 182 -35.04 4.75 -10.82
C PRO A 182 -34.05 3.62 -11.12
N PRO A 183 -34.01 3.10 -12.35
CA PRO A 183 -33.08 2.04 -12.70
C PRO A 183 -31.67 2.52 -12.34
N VAL A 184 -30.92 1.69 -11.61
CA VAL A 184 -29.51 1.98 -11.32
C VAL A 184 -28.74 1.74 -12.62
N TYR A 185 -28.71 2.76 -13.48
CA TYR A 185 -28.01 2.71 -14.76
C TYR A 185 -26.49 2.72 -14.62
N ASP A 186 -25.96 2.91 -13.41
CA ASP A 186 -24.52 2.94 -13.15
C ASP A 186 -24.20 2.44 -11.73
N PRO A 187 -23.98 1.13 -11.51
CA PRO A 187 -23.61 0.61 -10.20
C PRO A 187 -22.19 1.00 -9.76
N GLY A 188 -21.50 1.90 -10.48
CA GLY A 188 -20.14 2.34 -10.12
C GLY A 188 -19.09 1.21 -10.17
N LEU A 189 -19.48 0.04 -10.68
CA LEU A 189 -18.57 -1.02 -11.04
C LEU A 189 -17.98 -0.65 -12.41
N PRO A 190 -16.64 -0.64 -12.56
CA PRO A 190 -16.06 -0.46 -13.87
C PRO A 190 -16.58 -1.57 -14.77
N VAL A 191 -17.37 -1.19 -15.78
CA VAL A 191 -17.74 -2.09 -16.87
C VAL A 191 -16.41 -2.50 -17.50
N THR A 192 -15.95 -3.71 -17.18
CA THR A 192 -14.94 -4.40 -17.97
C THR A 192 -15.57 -4.59 -19.33
N ARG A 193 -15.41 -3.59 -20.21
CA ARG A 193 -15.72 -3.72 -21.62
C ARG A 193 -14.93 -4.92 -22.10
N THR A 194 -15.65 -6.02 -22.31
CA THR A 194 -15.22 -7.12 -23.14
C THR A 194 -14.73 -6.51 -24.44
N SER A 195 -13.43 -6.61 -24.66
CA SER A 195 -12.69 -6.41 -25.92
C SER A 195 -13.55 -5.87 -27.06
N THR A 196 -13.61 -4.54 -27.20
CA THR A 196 -13.88 -3.92 -28.49
C THR A 196 -12.68 -4.25 -29.39
N PRO A 197 -12.84 -5.04 -30.47
CA PRO A 197 -11.73 -5.28 -31.38
C PRO A 197 -11.29 -3.94 -32.00
N PRO A 198 -9.98 -3.74 -32.21
CA PRO A 198 -9.47 -2.50 -32.77
C PRO A 198 -10.10 -2.23 -34.15
N PRO A 199 -10.47 -0.98 -34.46
CA PRO A 199 -10.96 -0.62 -35.78
C PRO A 199 -9.83 -0.84 -36.80
N GLY A 200 -9.95 -1.90 -37.59
CA GLY A 200 -8.95 -2.31 -38.58
C GLY A 200 -8.75 -3.81 -38.71
N GLY A 201 -9.24 -4.63 -37.77
CA GLY A 201 -9.21 -6.08 -37.89
C GLY A 201 -10.27 -6.57 -38.88
N ARG A 202 -9.87 -6.81 -40.14
CA ARG A 202 -10.68 -7.59 -41.10
C ARG A 202 -11.03 -8.94 -40.46
N PRO A 203 -12.28 -9.42 -40.53
CA PRO A 203 -12.60 -10.78 -40.14
C PRO A 203 -11.79 -11.75 -41.01
N LEU A 204 -11.09 -12.69 -40.38
CA LEU A 204 -10.47 -13.83 -41.05
C LEU A 204 -11.59 -14.67 -41.66
N LEU A 205 -11.87 -14.39 -42.93
CA LEU A 205 -12.61 -15.27 -43.81
C LEU A 205 -11.79 -16.56 -43.95
N ALA A 206 -12.48 -17.68 -43.78
CA ALA A 206 -12.01 -18.98 -44.19
C ALA A 206 -11.72 -18.96 -45.70
N ASP A 207 -10.45 -19.11 -46.06
CA ASP A 207 -9.88 -19.49 -47.35
C ASP A 207 -8.38 -19.58 -47.08
N GLU A 208 -7.58 -20.45 -47.63
CA GLU A 208 -7.71 -21.60 -48.52
C GLU A 208 -6.29 -22.20 -48.45
N LEU A 209 -6.16 -23.53 -48.50
CA LEU A 209 -4.84 -24.16 -48.53
C LEU A 209 -4.08 -23.68 -49.77
N ASP A 210 -2.92 -23.05 -49.58
CA ASP A 210 -1.91 -23.01 -50.63
C ASP A 210 -0.50 -23.24 -50.02
N PRO A 211 0.00 -24.47 -50.07
CA PRO A 211 1.37 -24.79 -49.72
C PRO A 211 2.20 -24.66 -50.99
N GLU A 212 2.89 -23.54 -51.22
CA GLU A 212 4.14 -23.42 -51.99
C GLU A 212 4.46 -21.93 -52.18
N HIS A 213 5.26 -21.30 -51.30
CA HIS A 213 6.37 -20.44 -51.76
C HIS A 213 7.29 -19.92 -50.65
N PRO A 214 8.58 -19.68 -50.97
CA PRO A 214 9.68 -19.76 -50.02
C PRO A 214 10.13 -18.42 -49.41
N THR A 215 10.80 -18.56 -48.27
CA THR A 215 11.58 -17.58 -47.52
C THR A 215 12.43 -16.64 -48.38
N THR A 216 12.36 -15.34 -48.10
CA THR A 216 13.44 -14.38 -48.42
C THR A 216 13.91 -13.71 -47.13
N PRO A 217 15.22 -13.66 -46.84
CA PRO A 217 15.80 -12.94 -45.72
C PRO A 217 16.30 -11.55 -46.17
N GLY A 218 16.12 -10.52 -45.34
CA GLY A 218 16.78 -9.23 -45.59
C GLY A 218 16.06 -8.07 -44.92
N GLY A 219 16.72 -7.44 -43.95
CA GLY A 219 16.20 -6.26 -43.28
C GLY A 219 17.05 -5.86 -42.09
N ASP A 220 18.26 -5.40 -42.39
CA ASP A 220 19.17 -4.70 -41.48
C ASP A 220 18.42 -3.64 -40.65
N ASN A 221 18.57 -3.68 -39.33
CA ASN A 221 18.21 -2.56 -38.46
C ASN A 221 19.45 -2.12 -37.68
N ASP A 222 20.10 -1.13 -38.29
CA ASP A 222 21.06 -0.20 -37.75
C ASP A 222 20.46 0.55 -36.54
N TRP A 223 21.03 0.34 -35.35
CA TRP A 223 20.70 1.13 -34.16
C TRP A 223 21.85 2.12 -33.88
N PRO A 224 21.59 3.43 -33.72
CA PRO A 224 22.63 4.39 -33.43
C PRO A 224 23.11 4.27 -31.97
N GLN A 225 24.43 4.20 -31.78
CA GLN A 225 25.05 4.41 -30.48
C GLN A 225 25.06 5.90 -30.13
N VAL A 226 24.55 6.23 -28.94
CA VAL A 226 24.62 7.57 -28.36
C VAL A 226 25.81 7.61 -27.40
N ALA A 227 26.67 8.60 -27.60
CA ALA A 227 27.87 8.90 -26.82
C ALA A 227 27.56 9.53 -25.46
#